data_AF-A0A3M0XJX8-F1
#
_entry.id   AF-A0A3M0XJX8-F1
#
_cell.length_a   1.000
_cell.length_b   1.000
_cell.length_c   1.000
_cell.angle_alpha   90.00
_cell.angle_beta   90.00
_cell.angle_gamma   90.00
#
_symmetry.space_group_name_H-M   'P 1'
#
loop_
_entity.id
_entity.type
_entity.pdbx_description
1 polymer ?
#
loop_
_entity_poly.entity_id
_entity_poly.type
_entity_poly.pdbx_seq_one_letter_code
_entity_poly.pdbx_strand_id
1 'polypeptide(L)'
;FQGAGAYVCGESSALMYSIEGRRPMPRPRPPQSTQRGLWDKPTVLNNVETFANVPLIILNGADWYRSLGTEKSPGTKVFAITGALNNVGLVEVPMGIPLRRIIYDIGGGIPRKRKFKAVQIGGPSGGCLPESMLDTPVDFDSLPKTGAIMGSGGLVVMDETSCMVHVAKFFVEFSAFESCGKCPSCRIGTRTLLDILDDICNGKGKDGDIETLIDLSEDIVYTSLCGLGQSAPNPVLTTIRYFRDEYESHIYDKWCKAGICRSLTSFYIKEDVCIGCGACRRVCPQHAIIGEKKKPHRIIQELCVQCRSCYETCKFKAISIGPAKSKIEQTTK
;
A
#
# COMPACT_ATOMS: atom_id res chain seq x y z
N PHE A 1 7.55 22.46 -20.47
CA PHE A 1 7.72 21.02 -20.71
C PHE A 1 6.60 20.28 -20.02
N GLN A 2 5.91 19.37 -20.70
CA GLN A 2 4.92 18.47 -20.12
C GLN A 2 5.46 17.05 -20.23
N GLY A 3 5.44 16.28 -19.14
CA GLY A 3 5.93 14.90 -19.12
C GLY A 3 4.94 13.92 -19.77
N ALA A 4 5.40 12.67 -19.99
CA ALA A 4 4.63 11.63 -20.68
C ALA A 4 4.12 10.49 -19.77
N GLY A 5 4.02 10.73 -18.46
CA GLY A 5 3.42 9.78 -17.51
C GLY A 5 4.35 8.64 -17.06
N ALA A 6 5.52 8.96 -16.50
CA ALA A 6 6.40 7.99 -15.83
C ALA A 6 6.78 8.49 -14.44
N TYR A 7 6.59 7.66 -13.40
CA TYR A 7 6.82 8.03 -12.00
C TYR A 7 8.29 8.38 -11.74
N VAL A 8 9.22 7.63 -12.35
CA VAL A 8 10.66 7.91 -12.21
C VAL A 8 11.08 9.30 -12.71
N CYS A 9 10.29 9.92 -13.61
CA CYS A 9 10.55 11.30 -14.04
C CYS A 9 10.34 12.32 -12.92
N GLY A 10 9.70 11.95 -11.79
CA GLY A 10 9.65 12.81 -10.61
C GLY A 10 10.96 12.84 -9.80
N GLU A 11 11.89 11.90 -10.06
CA GLU A 11 13.20 11.88 -9.40
C GLU A 11 14.08 13.03 -9.93
N SER A 12 14.83 13.65 -9.02
CA SER A 12 15.61 14.88 -9.26
C SER A 12 16.41 14.91 -10.57
N SER A 13 17.20 13.87 -10.84
CA SER A 13 18.09 13.83 -12.00
C SER A 13 17.43 13.19 -13.22
N ALA A 14 16.52 12.24 -13.02
CA ALA A 14 15.73 11.69 -14.11
C ALA A 14 14.81 12.75 -14.74
N LEU A 15 14.27 13.68 -13.96
CA LEU A 15 13.49 14.82 -14.46
C LEU A 15 14.32 15.68 -15.42
N MET A 16 15.57 15.99 -15.04
CA MET A 16 16.47 16.80 -15.87
C MET A 16 16.73 16.11 -17.22
N TYR A 17 17.03 14.80 -17.19
CA TYR A 17 17.21 14.02 -18.42
C TYR A 17 15.93 13.98 -19.27
N SER A 18 14.76 13.88 -18.64
CA SER A 18 13.49 13.93 -19.35
C SER A 18 13.31 15.27 -20.08
N ILE A 19 13.63 16.40 -19.43
CA ILE A 19 13.57 17.74 -20.02
C ILE A 19 14.58 17.89 -21.16
N GLU A 20 15.76 17.28 -21.03
CA GLU A 20 16.81 17.24 -22.07
C GLU A 20 16.45 16.36 -23.28
N GLY A 21 15.29 15.70 -23.29
CA GLY A 21 14.90 14.76 -24.35
C GLY A 21 15.63 13.41 -24.27
N ARG A 22 16.30 13.13 -23.16
CA ARG A 22 16.99 11.87 -22.89
C ARG A 22 16.06 10.91 -22.15
N ARG A 23 16.43 9.62 -22.15
CA ARG A 23 15.73 8.63 -21.33
C ARG A 23 15.83 9.02 -19.83
N PRO A 24 14.72 9.08 -19.09
CA PRO A 24 14.68 9.52 -17.69
C PRO A 24 15.29 8.47 -16.76
N MET A 25 16.60 8.51 -16.63
CA MET A 25 17.36 7.62 -15.77
C MET A 25 18.15 8.43 -14.76
N PRO A 26 18.04 8.15 -13.46
CA PRO A 26 18.81 8.84 -12.44
C PRO A 26 20.32 8.74 -12.71
N ARG A 27 21.05 9.80 -12.39
CA ARG A 27 22.51 9.83 -12.54
C ARG A 27 23.21 9.60 -11.20
N PRO A 28 24.34 8.88 -11.18
CA PRO A 28 25.15 8.79 -9.97
C PRO A 28 25.67 10.16 -9.59
N ARG A 29 25.86 10.35 -8.28
CA ARG A 29 26.53 11.52 -7.70
C ARG A 29 27.93 11.08 -7.29
N PRO A 30 28.99 11.88 -7.52
CA PRO A 30 29.03 13.22 -8.16
C PRO A 30 28.95 13.20 -9.71
N PRO A 31 28.67 14.36 -10.37
CA PRO A 31 28.48 15.70 -9.81
C PRO A 31 27.06 15.94 -9.27
N GLN A 32 26.94 16.88 -8.31
CA GLN A 32 25.64 17.32 -7.80
C GLN A 32 24.93 18.21 -8.82
N SER A 33 23.59 18.27 -8.78
CA SER A 33 22.81 19.12 -9.70
C SER A 33 23.04 20.60 -9.50
N THR A 34 23.38 21.01 -8.29
CA THR A 34 23.80 22.38 -7.97
C THR A 34 25.12 22.79 -8.64
N GLN A 35 25.94 21.84 -9.08
CA GLN A 35 27.20 22.11 -9.79
C GLN A 35 27.02 21.97 -11.30
N ARG A 36 26.39 20.87 -11.72
CA ARG A 36 26.18 20.53 -13.13
C ARG A 36 24.87 19.76 -13.22
N GLY A 37 23.76 20.45 -13.48
CA GLY A 37 22.41 19.90 -13.57
C GLY A 37 21.88 19.92 -14.99
N LEU A 38 20.75 20.57 -15.22
CA LEU A 38 20.09 20.69 -16.52
C LEU A 38 20.99 21.42 -17.53
N TRP A 39 21.22 20.81 -18.69
CA TRP A 39 22.13 21.31 -19.74
C TRP A 39 23.51 21.70 -19.20
N ASP A 40 24.01 20.90 -18.26
CA ASP A 40 25.28 21.12 -17.57
C ASP A 40 25.39 22.44 -16.79
N LYS A 41 24.27 23.09 -16.47
CA LYS A 41 24.22 24.31 -15.66
C LYS A 41 23.84 24.01 -14.20
N PRO A 42 24.36 24.75 -13.22
CA PRO A 42 23.88 24.73 -11.84
C PRO A 42 22.35 24.78 -11.77
N THR A 43 21.73 23.75 -11.22
CA THR A 43 20.26 23.59 -11.19
C THR A 43 19.80 23.11 -9.82
N VAL A 44 18.82 23.81 -9.25
CA VAL A 44 18.10 23.43 -8.04
C VAL A 44 16.70 23.01 -8.42
N LEU A 45 16.24 21.88 -7.88
CA LEU A 45 14.87 21.39 -8.05
C LEU A 45 14.16 21.47 -6.71
N ASN A 46 12.93 21.99 -6.70
CA ASN A 46 12.06 21.98 -5.53
C ASN A 46 10.67 21.46 -5.91
N ASN A 47 9.99 20.85 -4.95
CA ASN A 47 8.60 20.48 -5.11
C ASN A 47 7.71 21.75 -5.16
N VAL A 48 6.57 21.65 -5.84
CA VAL A 48 5.58 22.73 -5.93
C VAL A 48 5.11 23.17 -4.54
N GLU A 49 4.87 22.23 -3.62
CA GLU A 49 4.47 22.53 -2.24
C GLU A 49 5.52 23.37 -1.52
N THR A 50 6.81 23.07 -1.72
CA THR A 50 7.90 23.86 -1.14
C THR A 50 7.84 25.30 -1.62
N PHE A 51 7.70 25.52 -2.94
CA PHE A 51 7.60 26.88 -3.48
C PHE A 51 6.29 27.58 -3.13
N ALA A 52 5.19 26.85 -2.95
CA ALA A 52 3.92 27.42 -2.52
C ALA A 52 4.01 28.01 -1.09
N ASN A 53 4.85 27.44 -0.22
CA ASN A 53 5.06 27.93 1.14
C ASN A 53 5.96 29.18 1.20
N VAL A 54 6.89 29.35 0.24
CA VAL A 54 7.90 30.44 0.28
C VAL A 54 7.28 31.85 0.34
N PRO A 55 6.29 32.22 -0.51
CA PRO A 55 5.66 33.54 -0.43
C PRO A 55 5.05 33.84 0.94
N LEU A 56 4.38 32.86 1.55
CA LEU A 56 3.76 33.02 2.87
C LEU A 56 4.81 33.22 3.97
N ILE A 57 5.94 32.52 3.88
CA ILE A 57 7.07 32.68 4.79
C ILE A 57 7.68 34.09 4.67
N ILE A 58 7.83 34.61 3.44
CA ILE A 58 8.37 35.96 3.21
C ILE A 58 7.41 37.03 3.75
N LEU A 59 6.10 36.86 3.55
CA LEU A 59 5.09 37.83 3.96
C LEU A 59 4.84 37.86 5.47
N ASN A 60 4.80 36.70 6.11
CA ASN A 60 4.45 36.58 7.53
C ASN A 60 5.67 36.40 8.45
N GLY A 61 6.85 36.22 7.89
CA GLY A 61 8.09 35.95 8.62
C GLY A 61 8.33 34.46 8.91
N ALA A 62 9.61 34.11 9.10
CA ALA A 62 10.03 32.73 9.39
C ALA A 62 9.48 32.22 10.73
N ASP A 63 9.37 33.08 11.74
CA ASP A 63 8.86 32.72 13.07
C ASP A 63 7.40 32.30 13.02
N TRP A 64 6.58 32.92 12.16
CA TRP A 64 5.20 32.50 11.92
C TRP A 64 5.15 31.06 11.39
N TYR A 65 5.94 30.74 10.36
CA TYR A 65 5.94 29.40 9.79
C TYR A 65 6.47 28.35 10.79
N ARG A 66 7.46 28.73 11.60
CA ARG A 66 8.01 27.87 12.66
C ARG A 66 7.10 27.73 13.88
N SER A 67 6.11 28.61 14.05
CA SER A 67 5.08 28.46 15.09
C SER A 67 4.12 27.30 14.81
N LEU A 68 4.09 26.83 13.55
CA LEU A 68 3.37 25.64 13.11
C LEU A 68 4.32 24.44 13.11
N GLY A 69 3.78 23.24 13.35
CA GLY A 69 4.55 22.01 13.28
C GLY A 69 5.32 21.69 14.56
N THR A 70 6.38 20.88 14.43
CA THR A 70 7.30 20.58 15.53
C THR A 70 8.58 21.41 15.38
N GLU A 71 9.39 21.49 16.45
CA GLU A 71 10.65 22.26 16.44
C GLU A 71 11.59 21.88 15.29
N LYS A 72 11.65 20.57 15.00
CA LYS A 72 12.50 19.98 13.95
C LYS A 72 11.80 19.84 12.61
N SER A 73 10.47 19.88 12.58
CA SER A 73 9.66 19.83 11.36
C SER A 73 8.64 20.97 11.36
N PRO A 74 9.07 22.22 11.12
CA PRO A 74 8.18 23.38 11.14
C PRO A 74 7.25 23.42 9.92
N GLY A 75 6.11 24.07 10.09
CA GLY A 75 5.15 24.33 9.04
C GLY A 75 4.03 23.31 8.90
N THR A 76 3.40 23.33 7.74
CA THR A 76 2.30 22.45 7.35
C THR A 76 2.71 21.49 6.25
N LYS A 77 1.91 20.45 6.07
CA LYS A 77 2.05 19.47 5.01
C LYS A 77 0.68 19.12 4.45
N VAL A 78 0.59 19.04 3.12
CA VAL A 78 -0.59 18.54 2.44
C VAL A 78 -0.52 17.03 2.32
N PHE A 79 -1.60 16.35 2.73
CA PHE A 79 -1.79 14.92 2.58
C PHE A 79 -2.95 14.60 1.63
N ALA A 80 -2.76 13.59 0.79
CA ALA A 80 -3.81 12.97 0.01
C ALA A 80 -4.28 11.71 0.75
N ILE A 81 -5.43 11.81 1.43
CA ILE A 81 -6.05 10.73 2.20
C ILE A 81 -7.05 9.97 1.33
N THR A 82 -6.89 8.65 1.26
CA THR A 82 -7.75 7.74 0.49
C THR A 82 -7.88 6.37 1.16
N GLY A 83 -8.62 5.45 0.55
CA GLY A 83 -8.85 4.10 1.04
C GLY A 83 -10.11 3.98 1.89
N ALA A 84 -10.06 3.18 2.95
CA ALA A 84 -11.19 2.87 3.82
C ALA A 84 -11.50 4.01 4.82
N LEU A 85 -11.89 5.18 4.30
CA LEU A 85 -12.29 6.36 5.07
C LEU A 85 -13.68 6.87 4.63
N ASN A 86 -14.39 7.55 5.52
CA ASN A 86 -15.64 8.22 5.19
C ASN A 86 -15.40 9.50 4.37
N ASN A 87 -14.34 10.25 4.70
CA ASN A 87 -13.92 11.46 4.01
C ASN A 87 -12.56 11.24 3.35
N VAL A 88 -12.52 11.28 2.02
CA VAL A 88 -11.29 11.18 1.22
C VAL A 88 -11.03 12.50 0.50
N GLY A 89 -9.76 12.85 0.29
CA GLY A 89 -9.40 14.13 -0.34
C GLY A 89 -8.02 14.64 0.03
N LEU A 90 -7.81 15.94 -0.20
CA LEU A 90 -6.59 16.64 0.21
C LEU A 90 -6.84 17.37 1.53
N VAL A 91 -5.92 17.23 2.46
CA VAL A 91 -5.98 17.87 3.78
C VAL A 91 -4.64 18.51 4.08
N GLU A 92 -4.65 19.77 4.50
CA GLU A 92 -3.46 20.46 4.99
C GLU A 92 -3.47 20.44 6.52
N VAL A 93 -2.38 19.95 7.10
CA VAL A 93 -2.26 19.80 8.56
C VAL A 93 -0.90 20.30 9.03
N PRO A 94 -0.79 20.80 10.27
CA PRO A 94 0.51 21.08 10.86
C PRO A 94 1.31 19.79 11.00
N MET A 95 2.62 19.87 10.77
CA MET A 95 3.54 18.76 11.01
C MET A 95 3.48 18.30 12.47
N GLY A 96 3.70 17.00 12.71
CA GLY A 96 3.62 16.41 14.05
C GLY A 96 2.21 16.07 14.53
N ILE A 97 1.16 16.35 13.75
CA ILE A 97 -0.18 15.86 14.05
C ILE A 97 -0.17 14.31 14.14
N PRO A 98 -0.82 13.68 15.13
CA PRO A 98 -0.91 12.23 15.20
C PRO A 98 -1.72 11.64 14.03
N LEU A 99 -1.31 10.48 13.51
CA LEU A 99 -2.05 9.75 12.47
C LEU A 99 -3.53 9.53 12.83
N ARG A 100 -3.81 9.26 14.11
CA ARG A 100 -5.16 9.09 14.65
C ARG A 100 -6.06 10.27 14.34
N ARG A 101 -5.58 11.51 14.51
CA ARG A 101 -6.37 12.72 14.26
C ARG A 101 -6.68 12.87 12.77
N ILE A 102 -5.69 12.60 11.90
CA ILE A 102 -5.89 12.60 10.44
C ILE A 102 -6.97 11.57 10.04
N ILE A 103 -6.90 10.36 10.58
CA ILE A 103 -7.79 9.25 10.19
C ILE A 103 -9.20 9.40 10.75
N TYR A 104 -9.34 9.70 12.05
CA TYR A 104 -10.64 9.68 12.72
C TYR A 104 -11.33 11.04 12.74
N ASP A 105 -10.60 12.13 12.97
CA ASP A 105 -11.24 13.45 13.06
C ASP A 105 -11.44 14.07 11.68
N ILE A 106 -10.41 14.04 10.83
CA ILE A 106 -10.46 14.63 9.49
C ILE A 106 -11.07 13.64 8.49
N GLY A 107 -10.54 12.41 8.44
CA GLY A 107 -11.00 11.33 7.57
C GLY A 107 -12.36 10.74 7.94
N GLY A 108 -12.92 11.13 9.10
CA GLY A 108 -14.24 10.68 9.57
C GLY A 108 -14.28 9.21 9.99
N GLY A 109 -13.12 8.56 10.15
CA GLY A 109 -13.00 7.16 10.55
C GLY A 109 -13.40 6.15 9.45
N ILE A 110 -13.46 4.88 9.85
CA ILE A 110 -13.62 3.75 8.92
C ILE A 110 -15.10 3.53 8.57
N PRO A 111 -15.45 3.39 7.27
CA PRO A 111 -16.81 3.11 6.84
C PRO A 111 -17.39 1.84 7.48
N ARG A 112 -18.72 1.82 7.62
CA ARG A 112 -19.50 0.66 8.10
C ARG A 112 -19.07 0.15 9.48
N LYS A 113 -18.43 1.00 10.31
CA LYS A 113 -17.91 0.67 11.65
C LYS A 113 -16.98 -0.55 11.64
N ARG A 114 -16.23 -0.75 10.55
CA ARG A 114 -15.17 -1.76 10.48
C ARG A 114 -13.97 -1.31 11.30
N LYS A 115 -13.07 -2.23 11.65
CA LYS A 115 -11.84 -1.89 12.36
C LYS A 115 -10.78 -1.38 11.39
N PHE A 116 -10.04 -0.39 11.85
CA PHE A 116 -8.80 0.02 11.20
C PHE A 116 -7.81 -1.15 11.27
N LYS A 117 -7.04 -1.35 10.21
CA LYS A 117 -6.00 -2.37 10.16
C LYS A 117 -4.62 -1.75 9.99
N ALA A 118 -4.46 -0.94 8.95
CA ALA A 118 -3.19 -0.34 8.61
C ALA A 118 -3.37 0.95 7.82
N VAL A 119 -2.31 1.75 7.75
CA VAL A 119 -2.20 2.88 6.83
C VAL A 119 -0.87 2.80 6.08
N GLN A 120 -0.93 2.89 4.76
CA GLN A 120 0.27 3.10 3.94
C GLN A 120 0.55 4.60 3.89
N ILE A 121 1.71 5.01 4.41
CA ILE A 121 2.15 6.41 4.44
C ILE A 121 3.44 6.57 3.65
N GLY A 122 3.51 7.66 2.88
CA GLY A 122 4.68 8.01 2.06
C GLY A 122 4.50 7.69 0.57
N GLY A 123 3.27 7.36 0.16
CA GLY A 123 2.95 6.97 -1.21
C GLY A 123 3.27 5.49 -1.50
N PRO A 124 3.43 5.12 -2.79
CA PRO A 124 3.61 3.72 -3.19
C PRO A 124 4.87 3.06 -2.62
N SER A 125 5.96 3.81 -2.43
CA SER A 125 7.20 3.32 -1.82
C SER A 125 7.32 3.66 -0.32
N GLY A 126 6.18 3.98 0.29
CA GLY A 126 6.02 4.21 1.71
C GLY A 126 6.03 2.93 2.55
N GLY A 127 5.65 3.04 3.82
CA GLY A 127 5.51 1.91 4.74
C GLY A 127 4.08 1.75 5.26
N CYS A 128 3.73 0.51 5.62
CA CYS A 128 2.47 0.15 6.26
C CYS A 128 2.58 0.22 7.79
N LEU A 129 1.74 1.03 8.43
CA LEU A 129 1.71 1.17 9.89
C LEU A 129 0.42 0.59 10.48
N PRO A 130 0.51 -0.25 11.53
CA PRO A 130 -0.64 -0.88 12.17
C PRO A 130 -1.37 0.07 13.13
N GLU A 131 -2.48 -0.39 13.70
CA GLU A 131 -3.29 0.35 14.67
C GLU A 131 -2.47 0.83 15.89
N SER A 132 -1.51 0.02 16.34
CA SER A 132 -0.63 0.36 17.48
C SER A 132 0.26 1.57 17.24
N MET A 133 0.40 2.02 15.99
CA MET A 133 1.23 3.17 15.60
C MET A 133 0.40 4.43 15.27
N LEU A 134 -0.92 4.42 15.49
CA LEU A 134 -1.79 5.56 15.18
C LEU A 134 -1.48 6.84 15.97
N ASP A 135 -0.85 6.71 17.13
CA ASP A 135 -0.45 7.88 17.93
C ASP A 135 0.93 8.43 17.54
N THR A 136 1.56 7.85 16.52
CA THR A 136 2.83 8.35 15.97
C THR A 136 2.63 9.75 15.38
N PRO A 137 3.43 10.75 15.81
CA PRO A 137 3.47 12.06 15.18
C PRO A 137 3.92 11.97 13.72
N VAL A 138 3.23 12.68 12.84
CA VAL A 138 3.54 12.73 11.41
C VAL A 138 4.57 13.84 11.15
N ASP A 139 5.85 13.51 11.36
CA ASP A 139 6.99 14.41 11.17
C ASP A 139 8.21 13.67 10.59
N PHE A 140 9.29 14.41 10.28
CA PHE A 140 10.50 13.84 9.66
C PHE A 140 11.38 13.02 10.62
N ASP A 141 11.12 13.03 11.94
CA ASP A 141 11.93 12.33 12.94
C ASP A 141 11.29 11.03 13.43
N SER A 142 9.97 11.05 13.59
CA SER A 142 9.17 9.99 14.21
C SER A 142 8.81 8.91 13.19
N LEU A 143 8.42 9.29 11.97
CA LEU A 143 8.01 8.34 10.94
C LEU A 143 9.14 7.39 10.48
N PRO A 144 10.38 7.84 10.20
CA PRO A 144 11.44 6.92 9.78
C PRO A 144 11.70 5.77 10.77
N LYS A 145 11.50 6.01 12.07
CA LYS A 145 11.69 5.00 13.12
C LYS A 145 10.68 3.85 13.04
N THR A 146 9.52 4.07 12.43
CA THR A 146 8.50 3.04 12.25
C THR A 146 8.71 2.23 10.96
N GLY A 147 9.70 2.58 10.13
CA GLY A 147 9.94 2.00 8.80
C GLY A 147 9.10 2.63 7.69
N ALA A 148 8.24 3.59 8.03
CA ALA A 148 7.57 4.46 7.08
C ALA A 148 8.43 5.66 6.70
N ILE A 149 8.05 6.37 5.64
CA ILE A 149 8.73 7.60 5.23
C ILE A 149 7.73 8.74 5.04
N MET A 150 8.18 9.95 5.33
CA MET A 150 7.49 11.16 4.89
C MET A 150 7.78 11.38 3.40
N GLY A 151 6.97 10.77 2.55
CA GLY A 151 7.06 10.89 1.09
C GLY A 151 6.23 12.07 0.55
N SER A 152 5.44 11.81 -0.49
CA SER A 152 4.59 12.81 -1.15
C SER A 152 3.38 13.28 -0.33
N GLY A 153 3.15 12.73 0.86
CA GLY A 153 1.93 12.94 1.64
C GLY A 153 0.77 12.01 1.24
N GLY A 154 1.02 10.95 0.46
CA GLY A 154 0.01 9.93 0.20
C GLY A 154 -0.28 9.06 1.44
N LEU A 155 -1.56 8.93 1.79
CA LEU A 155 -2.08 8.13 2.89
C LEU A 155 -3.20 7.21 2.39
N VAL A 156 -2.95 5.90 2.36
CA VAL A 156 -3.95 4.90 1.99
C VAL A 156 -4.36 4.12 3.24
N VAL A 157 -5.57 4.37 3.73
CA VAL A 157 -6.11 3.70 4.91
C VAL A 157 -6.74 2.37 4.53
N MET A 158 -6.48 1.34 5.33
CA MET A 158 -6.93 -0.02 5.14
C MET A 158 -7.70 -0.51 6.36
N ASP A 159 -8.76 -1.27 6.11
CA ASP A 159 -9.59 -1.88 7.14
C ASP A 159 -9.28 -3.38 7.30
N GLU A 160 -9.97 -4.03 8.23
CA GLU A 160 -9.87 -5.47 8.50
C GLU A 160 -10.10 -6.39 7.29
N THR A 161 -10.59 -5.87 6.16
CA THR A 161 -10.90 -6.64 4.95
C THR A 161 -9.79 -6.65 3.90
N SER A 162 -8.71 -5.89 4.13
CA SER A 162 -7.49 -5.85 3.31
C SER A 162 -6.53 -7.00 3.68
N CYS A 163 -5.80 -7.55 2.70
CA CYS A 163 -4.73 -8.54 2.91
C CYS A 163 -3.38 -7.83 2.84
N MET A 164 -2.54 -7.90 3.89
CA MET A 164 -1.29 -7.15 3.91
C MET A 164 -0.23 -7.72 2.96
N VAL A 165 -0.25 -9.04 2.72
CA VAL A 165 0.61 -9.68 1.71
C VAL A 165 0.26 -9.16 0.31
N HIS A 166 -1.04 -9.08 -0.01
CA HIS A 166 -1.50 -8.55 -1.29
C HIS A 166 -1.23 -7.04 -1.43
N VAL A 167 -1.31 -6.28 -0.34
CA VAL A 167 -0.94 -4.85 -0.32
C VAL A 167 0.54 -4.66 -0.65
N ALA A 168 1.42 -5.44 -0.02
CA ALA A 168 2.84 -5.42 -0.35
C ALA A 168 3.07 -5.77 -1.82
N LYS A 169 2.43 -6.84 -2.32
CA LYS A 169 2.48 -7.23 -3.74
C LYS A 169 2.10 -6.06 -4.66
N PHE A 170 0.98 -5.40 -4.40
CA PHE A 170 0.48 -4.29 -5.23
C PHE A 170 1.47 -3.12 -5.32
N PHE A 171 2.07 -2.72 -4.19
CA PHE A 171 3.03 -1.60 -4.19
C PHE A 171 4.39 -1.97 -4.78
N VAL A 172 4.83 -3.21 -4.61
CA VAL A 172 6.04 -3.72 -5.28
C VAL A 172 5.81 -3.82 -6.79
N GLU A 173 4.64 -4.28 -7.22
CA GLU A 173 4.25 -4.33 -8.64
C GLU A 173 4.31 -2.94 -9.29
N PHE A 174 3.74 -1.93 -8.63
CA PHE A 174 3.86 -0.54 -9.06
C PHE A 174 5.32 -0.12 -9.20
N SER A 175 6.14 -0.37 -8.18
CA SER A 175 7.55 0.03 -8.17
C SER A 175 8.39 -0.70 -9.24
N ALA A 176 8.08 -1.97 -9.50
CA ALA A 176 8.74 -2.77 -10.53
C ALA A 176 8.35 -2.30 -11.95
N PHE A 177 7.11 -1.88 -12.14
CA PHE A 177 6.61 -1.31 -13.40
C PHE A 177 7.21 0.08 -13.66
N GLU A 178 7.29 0.92 -12.63
CA GLU A 178 7.81 2.30 -12.71
C GLU A 178 9.34 2.40 -12.66
N SER A 179 10.04 1.28 -12.54
CA SER A 179 11.51 1.26 -12.54
C SER A 179 12.07 1.67 -13.91
N CYS A 180 13.00 2.63 -13.92
CA CYS A 180 13.71 3.01 -15.16
C CYS A 180 14.60 1.87 -15.71
N GLY A 181 14.89 0.85 -14.91
CA GLY A 181 15.66 -0.33 -15.30
C GLY A 181 17.19 -0.13 -15.34
N LYS A 182 17.73 0.93 -14.74
CA LYS A 182 19.16 1.24 -14.78
C LYS A 182 20.01 0.37 -13.84
N CYS A 183 19.65 0.29 -12.55
CA CYS A 183 20.40 -0.50 -11.57
C CYS A 183 19.88 -1.95 -11.56
N PRO A 184 20.76 -2.97 -11.64
CA PRO A 184 20.34 -4.37 -11.57
C PRO A 184 19.58 -4.70 -10.29
N SER A 185 20.02 -4.17 -9.15
CA SER A 185 19.37 -4.35 -7.85
C SER A 185 17.90 -3.97 -7.87
N CYS A 186 17.57 -2.74 -8.28
CA CYS A 186 16.17 -2.34 -8.43
C CYS A 186 15.48 -3.11 -9.57
N ARG A 187 16.07 -3.20 -10.77
CA ARG A 187 15.41 -3.75 -11.96
C ARG A 187 15.00 -5.21 -11.77
N ILE A 188 15.92 -6.01 -11.24
CA ILE A 188 15.77 -7.47 -11.08
C ILE A 188 15.17 -7.75 -9.70
N GLY A 189 15.73 -7.15 -8.65
CA GLY A 189 15.30 -7.40 -7.28
C GLY A 189 13.83 -7.11 -7.03
N THR A 190 13.27 -5.99 -7.52
CA THR A 190 11.82 -5.72 -7.32
C THR A 190 10.93 -6.69 -8.07
N ARG A 191 11.40 -7.26 -9.19
CA ARG A 191 10.68 -8.32 -9.92
C ARG A 191 10.74 -9.64 -9.16
N THR A 192 11.91 -10.00 -8.63
CA THR A 192 12.04 -11.19 -7.78
C THR A 192 11.20 -11.08 -6.50
N LEU A 193 11.15 -9.91 -5.85
CA LEU A 193 10.22 -9.66 -4.74
C LEU A 193 8.76 -9.86 -5.17
N LEU A 194 8.38 -9.32 -6.34
CA LEU A 194 7.02 -9.48 -6.89
C LEU A 194 6.67 -10.94 -7.15
N ASP A 195 7.59 -11.70 -7.75
CA ASP A 195 7.38 -13.12 -8.07
C ASP A 195 7.15 -13.95 -6.80
N ILE A 196 7.95 -13.74 -5.75
CA ILE A 196 7.77 -14.41 -4.46
C ILE A 196 6.42 -14.01 -3.82
N LEU A 197 6.07 -12.72 -3.82
CA LEU A 197 4.79 -12.26 -3.28
C LEU A 197 3.59 -12.80 -4.09
N ASP A 198 3.72 -12.94 -5.40
CA ASP A 198 2.71 -13.55 -6.25
C ASP A 198 2.55 -15.04 -5.94
N ASP A 199 3.65 -15.78 -5.77
CA ASP A 199 3.62 -17.19 -5.36
C ASP A 199 2.96 -17.36 -3.99
N ILE A 200 3.29 -16.52 -3.00
CA ILE A 200 2.63 -16.52 -1.69
C ILE A 200 1.12 -16.25 -1.85
N CYS A 201 0.73 -15.22 -2.61
CA CYS A 201 -0.69 -14.90 -2.85
C CYS A 201 -1.44 -16.00 -3.63
N ASN A 202 -0.73 -16.80 -4.41
CA ASN A 202 -1.29 -17.92 -5.19
C ASN A 202 -1.19 -19.28 -4.46
N GLY A 203 -0.75 -19.29 -3.21
CA GLY A 203 -0.63 -20.49 -2.38
C GLY A 203 0.57 -21.38 -2.68
N LYS A 204 1.50 -20.89 -3.50
CA LYS A 204 2.78 -21.53 -3.83
C LYS A 204 3.93 -21.08 -2.92
N GLY A 205 3.66 -20.22 -1.94
CA GLY A 205 4.63 -19.81 -0.93
C GLY A 205 5.25 -21.01 -0.20
N LYS A 206 6.53 -20.89 0.12
CA LYS A 206 7.41 -21.91 0.68
C LYS A 206 8.01 -21.43 2.00
N ASP A 207 8.46 -22.40 2.78
CA ASP A 207 9.30 -22.12 3.95
C ASP A 207 10.58 -21.39 3.50
N GLY A 208 10.98 -20.36 4.24
CA GLY A 208 12.13 -19.50 3.90
C GLY A 208 11.81 -18.32 2.95
N ASP A 209 10.61 -18.23 2.36
CA ASP A 209 10.26 -17.12 1.48
C ASP A 209 10.24 -15.77 2.24
N ILE A 210 9.84 -15.77 3.52
CA ILE A 210 9.80 -14.55 4.33
C ILE A 210 11.21 -14.00 4.55
N GLU A 211 12.16 -14.87 4.90
CA GLU A 211 13.56 -14.54 5.11
C GLU A 211 14.18 -14.03 3.81
N THR A 212 13.92 -14.73 2.70
CA THR A 212 14.38 -14.33 1.36
C THR A 212 13.84 -12.95 0.97
N LEU A 213 12.56 -12.66 1.28
CA LEU A 213 11.97 -11.34 1.04
C LEU A 213 12.68 -10.25 1.86
N ILE A 214 13.04 -10.52 3.12
CA ILE A 214 13.75 -9.56 3.98
C ILE A 214 15.16 -9.30 3.43
N ASP A 215 15.96 -10.35 3.24
CA ASP A 215 17.35 -10.24 2.81
C ASP A 215 17.46 -9.51 1.47
N LEU A 216 16.64 -9.91 0.49
CA LEU A 216 16.61 -9.26 -0.81
C LEU A 216 16.13 -7.81 -0.72
N SER A 217 15.18 -7.50 0.17
CA SER A 217 14.72 -6.14 0.39
C SER A 217 15.84 -5.25 0.91
N GLU A 218 16.63 -5.71 1.88
CA GLU A 218 17.77 -4.98 2.43
C GLU A 218 18.86 -4.74 1.37
N ASP A 219 19.17 -5.75 0.56
CA ASP A 219 20.10 -5.63 -0.56
C ASP A 219 19.65 -4.58 -1.58
N ILE A 220 18.37 -4.59 -1.95
CA ILE A 220 17.80 -3.60 -2.87
C ILE A 220 17.89 -2.19 -2.29
N VAL A 221 17.55 -2.03 -1.00
CA VAL A 221 17.62 -0.74 -0.30
C VAL A 221 19.05 -0.20 -0.36
N TYR A 222 20.04 -1.02 -0.02
CA TYR A 222 21.44 -0.59 0.08
C TYR A 222 22.10 -0.31 -1.27
N THR A 223 21.78 -1.11 -2.29
CA THR A 223 22.50 -1.10 -3.58
C THR A 223 21.78 -0.33 -4.69
N SER A 224 20.58 0.21 -4.44
CA SER A 224 19.84 0.98 -5.42
C SER A 224 20.36 2.40 -5.61
N LEU A 225 20.39 2.86 -6.86
CA LEU A 225 20.94 4.17 -7.24
C LEU A 225 20.11 5.36 -6.74
N CYS A 226 18.78 5.22 -6.70
CA CYS A 226 17.87 6.34 -6.47
C CYS A 226 16.79 6.00 -5.44
N GLY A 227 16.09 7.04 -4.96
CA GLY A 227 15.07 6.91 -3.92
C GLY A 227 13.96 5.90 -4.24
N LEU A 228 13.57 5.71 -5.51
CA LEU A 228 12.60 4.68 -5.89
C LEU A 228 13.11 3.29 -5.47
N GLY A 229 14.29 2.89 -5.95
CA GLY A 229 14.84 1.57 -5.62
C GLY A 229 15.12 1.43 -4.12
N GLN A 230 15.59 2.49 -3.47
CA GLN A 230 15.88 2.50 -2.03
C GLN A 230 14.63 2.37 -1.15
N SER A 231 13.44 2.72 -1.64
CA SER A 231 12.19 2.70 -0.87
C SER A 231 11.16 1.70 -1.39
N ALA A 232 11.35 1.14 -2.59
CA ALA A 232 10.46 0.13 -3.16
C ALA A 232 10.21 -1.09 -2.25
N PRO A 233 11.19 -1.55 -1.44
CA PRO A 233 10.96 -2.66 -0.51
C PRO A 233 10.26 -2.28 0.81
N ASN A 234 10.07 -1.00 1.11
CA ASN A 234 9.47 -0.57 2.38
C ASN A 234 8.09 -1.19 2.67
N PRO A 235 7.16 -1.32 1.69
CA PRO A 235 5.91 -2.00 1.92
C PRO A 235 6.13 -3.44 2.40
N VAL A 236 7.08 -4.18 1.81
CA VAL A 236 7.41 -5.57 2.18
C VAL A 236 7.98 -5.64 3.59
N LEU A 237 9.00 -4.83 3.88
CA LEU A 237 9.67 -4.83 5.18
C LEU A 237 8.70 -4.48 6.31
N THR A 238 7.84 -3.47 6.10
CA THR A 238 6.88 -3.05 7.12
C THR A 238 5.71 -4.02 7.28
N THR A 239 5.18 -4.60 6.19
CA THR A 239 4.11 -5.61 6.31
C THR A 239 4.60 -6.89 6.95
N ILE A 240 5.83 -7.33 6.67
CA ILE A 240 6.44 -8.47 7.38
C ILE A 240 6.65 -8.12 8.85
N ARG A 241 7.16 -6.92 9.17
CA ARG A 241 7.39 -6.50 10.55
C ARG A 241 6.13 -6.48 11.41
N TYR A 242 5.01 -6.02 10.86
CA TYR A 242 3.79 -5.78 11.64
C TYR A 242 2.68 -6.81 11.43
N PHE A 243 2.72 -7.56 10.32
CA PHE A 243 1.67 -8.50 9.90
C PHE A 243 2.26 -9.83 9.43
N ARG A 244 3.37 -10.27 10.07
CA ARG A 244 4.05 -11.53 9.75
C ARG A 244 3.10 -12.73 9.76
N ASP A 245 2.14 -12.73 10.69
CA ASP A 245 1.15 -13.79 10.85
C ASP A 245 0.29 -13.99 9.58
N GLU A 246 0.09 -12.94 8.78
CA GLU A 246 -0.61 -13.07 7.50
C GLU A 246 0.25 -13.80 6.47
N TYR A 247 1.57 -13.53 6.43
CA TYR A 247 2.48 -14.26 5.55
C TYR A 247 2.54 -15.73 5.92
N GLU A 248 2.70 -16.02 7.21
CA GLU A 248 2.72 -17.39 7.75
C GLU A 248 1.42 -18.13 7.44
N SER A 249 0.26 -17.48 7.58
CA SER A 249 -1.02 -18.09 7.23
C SER A 249 -1.19 -18.35 5.72
N HIS A 250 -0.61 -17.49 4.86
CA HIS A 250 -0.59 -17.77 3.40
C HIS A 250 0.34 -18.93 3.04
N ILE A 251 1.49 -19.04 3.71
CA ILE A 251 2.52 -20.04 3.42
C ILE A 251 2.13 -21.40 3.98
N TYR A 252 1.80 -21.48 5.28
CA TYR A 252 1.58 -22.74 5.99
C TYR A 252 0.11 -23.18 6.00
N ASP A 253 -0.82 -22.28 6.36
CA ASP A 253 -2.25 -22.63 6.43
C ASP A 253 -2.94 -22.63 5.06
N LYS A 254 -2.26 -22.11 4.03
CA LYS A 254 -2.84 -21.85 2.70
C LYS A 254 -4.15 -21.08 2.81
N TRP A 255 -4.15 -20.04 3.64
CA TRP A 255 -5.35 -19.28 3.96
C TRP A 255 -5.12 -17.76 3.96
N CYS A 256 -5.86 -17.05 3.12
CA CYS A 256 -5.98 -15.60 3.21
C CYS A 256 -7.20 -15.22 4.05
N LYS A 257 -7.00 -14.92 5.34
CA LYS A 257 -8.06 -14.52 6.28
C LYS A 257 -8.92 -13.35 5.76
N ALA A 258 -8.31 -12.44 5.00
CA ALA A 258 -8.99 -11.27 4.42
C ALA A 258 -9.88 -11.59 3.21
N GLY A 259 -9.78 -12.78 2.59
CA GLY A 259 -10.64 -13.14 1.46
C GLY A 259 -10.23 -12.51 0.11
N ILE A 260 -9.01 -11.97 0.01
CA ILE A 260 -8.51 -11.25 -1.18
C ILE A 260 -7.83 -12.22 -2.17
N CYS A 261 -6.93 -13.06 -1.65
CA CYS A 261 -6.15 -14.00 -2.46
C CYS A 261 -7.04 -15.20 -2.86
N ARG A 262 -7.55 -15.20 -4.09
CA ARG A 262 -8.56 -16.18 -4.57
C ARG A 262 -8.13 -17.63 -4.36
N SER A 263 -6.87 -17.94 -4.67
CA SER A 263 -6.30 -19.29 -4.57
C SER A 263 -6.20 -19.81 -3.13
N LEU A 264 -6.35 -18.94 -2.13
CA LEU A 264 -6.19 -19.26 -0.70
C LEU A 264 -7.48 -19.12 0.10
N THR A 265 -8.63 -19.04 -0.57
CA THR A 265 -9.88 -18.71 0.10
C THR A 265 -11.03 -19.53 -0.41
N SER A 266 -11.98 -19.80 0.49
CA SER A 266 -13.29 -20.35 0.15
C SER A 266 -14.36 -19.61 0.94
N PHE A 267 -15.55 -19.48 0.36
CA PHE A 267 -16.66 -18.74 0.98
C PHE A 267 -17.76 -19.70 1.40
N TYR A 268 -18.26 -19.54 2.62
CA TYR A 268 -19.30 -20.38 3.21
C TYR A 268 -20.43 -19.51 3.73
N ILE A 269 -21.67 -20.01 3.63
CA ILE A 269 -22.83 -19.34 4.21
C ILE A 269 -23.13 -20.01 5.56
N LYS A 270 -23.17 -19.21 6.61
CA LYS A 270 -23.56 -19.61 7.96
C LYS A 270 -25.08 -19.75 8.02
N GLU A 271 -25.56 -20.98 8.25
CA GLU A 271 -26.99 -21.29 8.19
C GLU A 271 -27.78 -20.60 9.31
N ASP A 272 -27.18 -20.47 10.49
CA ASP A 272 -27.73 -19.79 11.68
C ASP A 272 -27.92 -18.28 11.49
N VAL A 273 -27.17 -17.66 10.57
CA VAL A 273 -27.23 -16.21 10.31
C VAL A 273 -27.99 -15.88 9.02
N CYS A 274 -28.07 -16.81 8.07
CA CYS A 274 -28.62 -16.56 6.75
C CYS A 274 -30.15 -16.52 6.74
N ILE A 275 -30.73 -15.34 6.47
CA ILE A 275 -32.19 -15.18 6.38
C ILE A 275 -32.80 -15.52 5.00
N GLY A 276 -32.01 -15.99 4.03
CA GLY A 276 -32.52 -16.36 2.70
C GLY A 276 -33.05 -15.20 1.84
N CYS A 277 -32.41 -14.02 1.89
CA CYS A 277 -32.88 -12.80 1.21
C CYS A 277 -32.65 -12.74 -0.32
N GLY A 278 -31.93 -13.71 -0.90
CA GLY A 278 -31.62 -13.77 -2.34
C GLY A 278 -30.44 -12.92 -2.82
N ALA A 279 -29.93 -11.98 -2.02
CA ALA A 279 -28.98 -10.97 -2.51
C ALA A 279 -27.66 -11.57 -3.03
N CYS A 280 -27.07 -12.51 -2.28
CA CYS A 280 -25.83 -13.19 -2.67
C CYS A 280 -25.98 -14.00 -3.98
N ARG A 281 -27.15 -14.61 -4.22
CA ARG A 281 -27.44 -15.38 -5.44
C ARG A 281 -27.52 -14.49 -6.67
N ARG A 282 -28.11 -13.29 -6.55
CA ARG A 282 -28.25 -12.33 -7.67
C ARG A 282 -26.91 -11.79 -8.16
N VAL A 283 -25.93 -11.63 -7.27
CA VAL A 283 -24.61 -11.09 -7.60
C VAL A 283 -23.58 -12.15 -7.94
N CYS A 284 -23.96 -13.44 -7.92
CA CYS A 284 -23.03 -14.53 -8.17
C CYS A 284 -22.88 -14.75 -9.70
N PRO A 285 -21.69 -14.48 -10.28
CA PRO A 285 -21.50 -14.59 -11.73
C PRO A 285 -21.57 -16.03 -12.25
N GLN A 286 -21.30 -17.02 -11.38
CA GLN A 286 -21.31 -18.45 -11.74
C GLN A 286 -22.57 -19.17 -11.28
N HIS A 287 -23.55 -18.46 -10.74
CA HIS A 287 -24.75 -19.04 -10.14
C HIS A 287 -24.46 -20.15 -9.11
N ALA A 288 -23.30 -20.08 -8.45
CA ALA A 288 -22.81 -21.06 -7.47
C ALA A 288 -23.56 -21.06 -6.13
N ILE A 289 -24.67 -20.32 -6.00
CA ILE A 289 -25.43 -20.21 -4.76
C ILE A 289 -26.83 -20.78 -4.97
N ILE A 290 -27.13 -21.80 -4.17
CA ILE A 290 -28.43 -22.48 -4.14
C ILE A 290 -29.19 -22.18 -2.85
N GLY A 291 -30.51 -22.27 -2.94
CA GLY A 291 -31.41 -22.09 -1.80
C GLY A 291 -32.71 -21.36 -2.19
N GLU A 292 -33.73 -21.58 -1.38
CA GLU A 292 -35.07 -21.02 -1.55
C GLU A 292 -35.21 -19.69 -0.79
N LYS A 293 -36.21 -18.90 -1.18
CA LYS A 293 -36.55 -17.68 -0.45
C LYS A 293 -36.88 -18.01 1.02
N LYS A 294 -36.37 -17.19 1.94
CA LYS A 294 -36.55 -17.33 3.40
C LYS A 294 -35.95 -18.61 4.01
N LYS A 295 -35.10 -19.34 3.27
CA LYS A 295 -34.30 -20.45 3.80
C LYS A 295 -32.81 -20.14 3.67
N PRO A 296 -31.95 -20.68 4.55
CA PRO A 296 -30.51 -20.54 4.40
C PRO A 296 -30.03 -21.02 3.03
N HIS A 297 -29.17 -20.23 2.41
CA HIS A 297 -28.54 -20.59 1.14
C HIS A 297 -27.22 -21.35 1.38
N ARG A 298 -26.72 -22.02 0.33
CA ARG A 298 -25.41 -22.69 0.33
C ARG A 298 -24.62 -22.30 -0.92
N ILE A 299 -23.29 -22.26 -0.79
CA ILE A 299 -22.35 -22.06 -1.91
C ILE A 299 -21.84 -23.43 -2.35
N ILE A 300 -22.07 -23.76 -3.62
CA ILE A 300 -21.48 -24.90 -4.33
C ILE A 300 -20.02 -24.54 -4.63
N GLN A 301 -19.07 -25.21 -3.96
CA GLN A 301 -17.66 -24.82 -4.02
C GLN A 301 -17.04 -25.09 -5.40
N GLU A 302 -17.54 -26.11 -6.10
CA GLU A 302 -17.08 -26.55 -7.41
C GLU A 302 -17.37 -25.51 -8.51
N LEU A 303 -18.44 -24.72 -8.33
CA LEU A 303 -18.82 -23.63 -9.23
C LEU A 303 -18.28 -22.27 -8.78
N CYS A 304 -17.83 -22.16 -7.53
CA CYS A 304 -17.38 -20.89 -6.97
C CYS A 304 -16.00 -20.51 -7.54
N VAL A 305 -15.91 -19.31 -8.11
CA VAL A 305 -14.65 -18.71 -8.62
C VAL A 305 -14.03 -17.72 -7.62
N GLN A 306 -14.42 -17.80 -6.34
CA GLN A 306 -13.86 -17.02 -5.23
C GLN A 306 -13.86 -15.49 -5.50
N CYS A 307 -14.83 -14.98 -6.26
CA CYS A 307 -14.89 -13.57 -6.67
C CYS A 307 -15.28 -12.58 -5.55
N ARG A 308 -15.61 -13.06 -4.35
CA ARG A 308 -15.99 -12.26 -3.17
C ARG A 308 -17.30 -11.45 -3.26
N SER A 309 -17.94 -11.33 -4.42
CA SER A 309 -19.17 -10.51 -4.59
C SER A 309 -20.29 -10.84 -3.60
N CYS A 310 -20.46 -12.12 -3.28
CA CYS A 310 -21.45 -12.56 -2.30
C CYS A 310 -21.15 -12.03 -0.89
N TYR A 311 -19.88 -12.05 -0.48
CA TYR A 311 -19.41 -11.60 0.83
C TYR A 311 -19.65 -10.10 1.01
N GLU A 312 -19.30 -9.30 0.01
CA GLU A 312 -19.47 -7.84 0.05
C GLU A 312 -20.93 -7.39 0.07
N THR A 313 -21.80 -8.14 -0.61
CA THR A 313 -23.23 -7.84 -0.70
C THR A 313 -24.02 -8.25 0.56
N CYS A 314 -23.49 -9.18 1.36
CA CYS A 314 -24.22 -9.73 2.51
C CYS A 314 -24.28 -8.73 3.69
N LYS A 315 -25.41 -8.01 3.80
CA LYS A 315 -25.66 -7.08 4.92
C LYS A 315 -25.76 -7.77 6.30
N PHE A 316 -26.07 -9.05 6.33
CA PHE A 316 -26.23 -9.84 7.56
C PHE A 316 -24.92 -10.47 8.05
N LYS A 317 -23.80 -10.28 7.32
CA LYS A 317 -22.52 -10.94 7.62
C LYS A 317 -22.62 -12.46 7.74
N ALA A 318 -23.56 -13.06 7.00
CA ALA A 318 -23.80 -14.50 6.98
C ALA A 318 -22.79 -15.28 6.13
N ILE A 319 -21.80 -14.62 5.52
CA ILE A 319 -20.77 -15.27 4.71
C ILE A 319 -19.44 -15.23 5.46
N SER A 320 -18.87 -16.41 5.72
CA SER A 320 -17.53 -16.56 6.29
C SER A 320 -16.50 -16.89 5.22
N ILE A 321 -15.27 -16.47 5.48
CA ILE A 321 -14.09 -16.81 4.70
C ILE A 321 -13.41 -17.97 5.42
N GLY A 322 -13.15 -19.05 4.71
CA GLY A 322 -12.36 -20.17 5.18
C GLY A 322 -11.12 -20.40 4.30
N PRO A 323 -10.24 -21.33 4.71
CA PRO A 323 -9.07 -21.73 3.94
C PRO A 323 -9.48 -22.28 2.57
N ALA A 324 -8.56 -22.22 1.61
CA ALA A 324 -8.75 -22.95 0.36
C ALA A 324 -8.86 -24.44 0.70
N LYS A 325 -10.00 -25.06 0.38
CA LYS A 325 -10.09 -26.52 0.43
C LYS A 325 -9.06 -27.09 -0.55
N SER A 326 -8.23 -28.03 -0.09
CA SER A 326 -7.55 -28.93 -1.01
C SER A 326 -8.64 -29.50 -1.92
N LYS A 327 -8.50 -29.38 -3.25
CA LYS A 327 -9.47 -29.91 -4.23
C LYS A 327 -9.60 -31.46 -4.18
N ILE A 328 -9.13 -32.11 -3.11
CA ILE A 328 -8.89 -33.54 -3.00
C ILE A 328 -9.87 -34.20 -2.00
N GLU A 329 -10.41 -33.50 -1.02
CA GLU A 329 -11.20 -34.15 0.05
C GLU A 329 -12.72 -34.23 -0.19
N GLN A 330 -13.23 -33.90 -1.39
CA GLN A 330 -14.67 -34.01 -1.69
C GLN A 330 -15.03 -35.02 -2.79
N THR A 331 -14.06 -35.80 -3.28
CA THR A 331 -14.30 -36.96 -4.18
C THR A 331 -14.41 -38.29 -3.44
N THR A 332 -14.39 -38.29 -2.11
CA THR A 332 -14.58 -39.50 -1.29
C THR A 332 -15.50 -39.22 -0.11
N LYS A 333 -16.81 -39.19 -0.39
CA LYS A 333 -17.89 -39.66 0.50
C LYS A 333 -19.24 -39.55 -0.21
#